data_AF-A0A2H1I856-F1
#
_entry.id   AF-A0A2H1I856-F1
#
_cell.length_a   1.000
_cell.length_b   1.000
_cell.length_c   1.000
_cell.angle_alpha   90.00
_cell.angle_beta   90.00
_cell.angle_gamma   90.00
#
_symmetry.space_group_name_H-M   'P 1'
#
loop_
_entity.id
_entity.type
_entity.pdbx_description
1 polymer ?
#
loop_
_entity_poly.entity_id
_entity_poly.type
_entity_poly.pdbx_seq_one_letter_code
_entity_poly.pdbx_strand_id
1 'polypeptide(L)'
;MKRFFAWGNRLHNGESSIPFVGKAKLWLGIAGVLVLLSLLVPLVAGFNFGIAFRGGSQFQVDNVTDTSAAKGESIVTDVVPDSEPRLTPTGDTGVRIETNQLTDPQMQEVRDALASGYSVNAEDVTSTFVGPQWGADVTSKMIRALVIFVAIAMIVMALYFRTWKMSLAAIIGLFVVMIITMGIYSVTGFEVTPEAIIGFLTVLSFSLYDTVVVFDKIRENTTRFQDKRNLKFSELVNLGVNQTTVRSINTSVVSVLPIASILFIGVFLLGAGTLVDISLSLFIGTIVAAASTLFVASPLYALLRANEPAVKEQEEAVRELRLRNGSEDVPPVIHAEV
;
A
#
# COMPACT_ATOMS: atom_id res chain seq x y z
N MET A 1 -20.37 15.63 -10.47
CA MET A 1 -19.25 15.84 -11.43
C MET A 1 -18.76 17.28 -11.51
N LYS A 2 -19.56 18.31 -11.86
CA LYS A 2 -19.10 19.71 -12.02
C LYS A 2 -18.33 20.28 -10.81
N ARG A 3 -18.75 19.97 -9.58
CA ARG A 3 -18.06 20.40 -8.33
C ARG A 3 -16.67 19.77 -8.13
N PHE A 4 -16.49 18.51 -8.54
CA PHE A 4 -15.20 17.81 -8.42
C PHE A 4 -14.20 18.32 -9.46
N PHE A 5 -14.65 18.52 -10.70
CA PHE A 5 -13.83 19.15 -11.73
C PHE A 5 -13.50 20.60 -11.39
N ALA A 6 -14.44 21.39 -10.87
CA ALA A 6 -14.16 22.74 -10.40
C ALA A 6 -13.16 22.75 -9.22
N TRP A 7 -13.28 21.83 -8.27
CA TRP A 7 -12.32 21.71 -7.16
C TRP A 7 -10.92 21.28 -7.63
N GLY A 8 -10.83 20.28 -8.52
CA GLY A 8 -9.58 19.86 -9.13
C GLY A 8 -8.95 20.96 -9.97
N ASN A 9 -9.76 21.72 -10.71
CA ASN A 9 -9.28 22.88 -11.49
C ASN A 9 -8.83 24.02 -10.58
N ARG A 10 -9.48 24.24 -9.43
CA ARG A 10 -9.04 25.23 -8.41
C ARG A 10 -7.76 24.82 -7.71
N LEU A 11 -7.54 23.52 -7.48
CA LEU A 11 -6.26 22.99 -7.01
C LEU A 11 -5.16 23.12 -8.08
N HIS A 12 -5.50 22.83 -9.33
CA HIS A 12 -4.58 22.93 -10.47
C HIS A 12 -4.18 24.39 -10.76
N ASN A 13 -5.15 25.30 -10.70
CA ASN A 13 -4.98 26.74 -10.85
C ASN A 13 -4.57 27.41 -9.53
N GLY A 14 -4.26 26.64 -8.48
CA GLY A 14 -3.77 27.13 -7.18
C GLY A 14 -4.69 28.11 -6.40
N GLU A 15 -5.95 28.23 -6.76
CA GLU A 15 -6.98 29.01 -6.04
C GLU A 15 -7.40 28.38 -4.70
N SER A 16 -6.89 27.19 -4.35
CA SER A 16 -7.14 26.52 -3.07
C SER A 16 -5.92 25.72 -2.64
N SER A 17 -5.46 25.91 -1.41
CA SER A 17 -4.34 25.15 -0.81
C SER A 17 -4.85 24.22 0.28
N ILE A 18 -4.47 22.95 0.20
CA ILE A 18 -4.68 21.98 1.26
C ILE A 18 -3.56 22.16 2.30
N PRO A 19 -3.89 22.30 3.60
CA PRO A 19 -2.89 22.49 4.65
C PRO A 19 -2.29 21.15 5.11
N PHE A 20 -1.51 20.50 4.23
CA PHE A 20 -0.80 19.25 4.55
C PHE A 20 0.21 19.48 5.69
N VAL A 21 1.04 20.51 5.58
CA VAL A 21 2.07 20.83 6.58
C VAL A 21 1.47 21.54 7.79
N GLY A 22 0.50 22.44 7.59
CA GLY A 22 -0.17 23.16 8.68
C GLY A 22 -0.86 22.22 9.67
N LYS A 23 -1.32 21.05 9.20
CA LYS A 23 -1.93 19.99 10.04
C LYS A 23 -1.00 18.79 10.26
N ALA A 24 0.32 18.97 10.15
CA ALA A 24 1.30 17.87 10.25
C ALA A 24 1.11 16.98 11.49
N LYS A 25 0.87 17.57 12.67
CA LYS A 25 0.66 16.82 13.92
C LYS A 25 -0.56 15.90 13.86
N LEU A 26 -1.64 16.34 13.22
CA LEU A 26 -2.85 15.54 13.05
C LEU A 26 -2.57 14.35 12.14
N TRP A 27 -1.99 14.60 10.96
CA TRP A 27 -1.74 13.55 9.97
C TRP A 27 -0.71 12.52 10.44
N LEU A 28 0.37 12.97 11.07
CA LEU A 28 1.37 12.08 11.65
C LEU A 28 0.85 11.35 12.88
N GLY A 29 -0.07 11.95 13.66
CA GLY A 29 -0.78 11.25 14.73
C GLY A 29 -1.62 10.10 14.19
N ILE A 30 -2.43 10.36 13.15
CA ILE A 30 -3.24 9.33 12.48
C ILE A 30 -2.33 8.23 11.89
N ALA A 31 -1.29 8.61 11.15
CA ALA A 31 -0.35 7.65 10.56
C ALA A 31 0.38 6.82 11.63
N GLY A 32 0.79 7.45 12.74
CA GLY A 32 1.42 6.76 13.87
C GLY A 32 0.49 5.74 14.53
N VAL A 33 -0.79 6.08 14.72
CA VAL A 33 -1.81 5.14 15.22
C VAL A 33 -2.02 4.00 14.23
N LEU A 34 -2.16 4.29 12.94
CA LEU A 34 -2.33 3.24 11.92
C LEU A 34 -1.12 2.31 11.88
N VAL A 35 0.11 2.84 11.88
CA VAL A 35 1.34 2.04 11.95
C VAL A 35 1.39 1.20 13.22
N LEU A 36 1.05 1.76 14.38
CA LEU A 36 0.99 1.00 15.63
C LEU A 36 -0.01 -0.15 15.55
N LEU A 37 -1.22 0.11 15.08
CA LEU A 37 -2.24 -0.93 14.90
C LEU A 37 -1.76 -2.01 13.91
N SER A 38 -1.18 -1.59 12.79
CA SER A 38 -0.63 -2.50 11.77
C SER A 38 0.53 -3.35 12.26
N LEU A 39 1.30 -2.90 13.25
CA LEU A 39 2.36 -3.69 13.90
C LEU A 39 1.83 -4.60 15.01
N LEU A 40 0.78 -4.18 15.72
CA LEU A 40 0.23 -4.94 16.85
C LEU A 40 -0.70 -6.08 16.41
N VAL A 41 -1.50 -5.88 15.36
CA VAL A 41 -2.46 -6.89 14.92
C VAL A 41 -1.78 -8.22 14.55
N PRO A 42 -0.65 -8.24 13.81
CA PRO A 42 0.05 -9.49 13.52
C PRO A 42 0.55 -10.25 14.76
N LEU A 43 0.77 -9.57 15.90
CA LEU A 43 1.20 -10.23 17.14
C LEU A 43 0.08 -11.03 17.81
N VAL A 44 -1.18 -10.67 17.52
CA VAL A 44 -2.37 -11.31 18.11
C VAL A 44 -3.07 -12.22 17.12
N ALA A 45 -3.29 -11.75 15.89
CA ALA A 45 -4.01 -12.46 14.83
C ALA A 45 -3.09 -13.28 13.91
N GLY A 46 -1.79 -12.95 13.86
CA GLY A 46 -0.85 -13.55 12.90
C GLY A 46 -1.06 -13.07 11.47
N PHE A 47 -0.32 -13.70 10.55
CA PHE A 47 -0.51 -13.56 9.12
C PHE A 47 -1.03 -14.87 8.54
N ASN A 48 -1.97 -14.77 7.61
CA ASN A 48 -2.43 -15.93 6.86
C ASN A 48 -1.51 -16.17 5.66
N PHE A 49 -0.43 -16.93 5.83
CA PHE A 49 0.47 -17.26 4.73
C PHE A 49 -0.09 -18.37 3.85
N GLY A 50 0.00 -18.21 2.52
CA GLY A 50 -0.44 -19.25 1.60
C GLY A 50 0.38 -20.53 1.64
N ILE A 51 -0.11 -21.60 1.02
CA ILE A 51 0.61 -22.88 0.88
C ILE A 51 1.99 -22.73 0.25
N ALA A 52 2.20 -21.68 -0.55
CA ALA A 52 3.49 -21.31 -1.09
C ALA A 52 4.57 -21.11 -0.01
N PHE A 53 4.22 -20.58 1.16
CA PHE A 53 5.17 -20.38 2.26
C PHE A 53 5.19 -21.56 3.24
N ARG A 54 4.04 -22.23 3.42
CA ARG A 54 3.88 -23.32 4.39
C ARG A 54 4.30 -24.70 3.85
N GLY A 55 4.17 -24.91 2.55
CA GLY A 55 4.18 -26.22 1.91
C GLY A 55 2.86 -26.97 2.15
N GLY A 56 2.38 -27.71 1.16
CA GLY A 56 1.08 -28.37 1.23
C GLY A 56 0.46 -28.66 -0.13
N SER A 57 -0.79 -29.12 -0.10
CA SER A 57 -1.61 -29.30 -1.31
C SER A 57 -2.74 -28.28 -1.31
N GLN A 58 -3.09 -27.77 -2.49
CA GLN A 58 -4.19 -26.84 -2.69
C GLN A 58 -5.10 -27.35 -3.79
N PHE A 59 -6.40 -27.20 -3.58
CA PHE A 59 -7.45 -27.49 -4.54
C PHE A 59 -8.27 -26.23 -4.76
N GLN A 60 -8.40 -25.82 -6.01
CA GLN A 60 -9.29 -24.75 -6.45
C GLN A 60 -10.47 -25.43 -7.14
N VAL A 61 -11.67 -25.26 -6.60
CA VAL A 61 -12.92 -25.77 -7.15
C VAL A 61 -13.75 -24.58 -7.63
N ASP A 62 -13.98 -24.52 -8.93
CA ASP A 62 -14.77 -23.47 -9.55
C ASP A 62 -16.19 -23.96 -9.86
N ASN A 63 -17.10 -23.02 -10.16
CA ASN A 63 -18.51 -23.27 -10.48
C ASN A 63 -19.32 -23.99 -9.38
N VAL A 64 -18.98 -23.78 -8.10
CA VAL A 64 -19.71 -24.37 -6.98
C VAL A 64 -21.00 -23.62 -6.68
N THR A 65 -22.02 -24.35 -6.24
CA THR A 65 -23.32 -23.79 -5.80
C THR A 65 -23.36 -23.48 -4.30
N ASP A 66 -22.46 -24.08 -3.52
CA ASP A 66 -22.33 -23.92 -2.08
C ASP A 66 -20.85 -23.60 -1.78
N THR A 67 -20.57 -22.41 -1.25
CA THR A 67 -19.22 -21.97 -0.87
C THR A 67 -18.93 -22.16 0.62
N SER A 68 -19.77 -22.91 1.34
CA SER A 68 -19.60 -23.13 2.77
C SER A 68 -18.31 -23.90 3.08
N ALA A 69 -17.56 -23.36 4.05
CA ALA A 69 -16.31 -23.96 4.52
C ALA A 69 -16.50 -25.40 5.03
N ALA A 70 -17.59 -25.63 5.76
CA ALA A 70 -17.88 -26.92 6.38
C ALA A 70 -18.00 -28.07 5.37
N LYS A 71 -18.58 -27.83 4.19
CA LYS A 71 -18.77 -28.86 3.17
C LYS A 71 -17.44 -29.29 2.55
N GLY A 72 -16.58 -28.33 2.21
CA GLY A 72 -15.29 -28.63 1.60
C GLY A 72 -14.34 -29.29 2.61
N GLU A 73 -14.32 -28.78 3.84
CA GLU A 73 -13.54 -29.37 4.93
C GLU A 73 -13.99 -30.80 5.22
N SER A 74 -15.30 -31.07 5.29
CA SER A 74 -15.79 -32.45 5.52
C SER A 74 -15.42 -33.41 4.39
N ILE A 75 -15.54 -32.97 3.12
CA ILE A 75 -15.19 -33.82 1.97
C ILE A 75 -13.71 -34.22 2.02
N VAL A 76 -12.82 -33.28 2.36
CA VAL A 76 -11.39 -33.59 2.45
C VAL A 76 -11.10 -34.49 3.65
N THR A 77 -11.67 -34.21 4.82
CA THR A 77 -11.46 -35.02 6.03
C THR A 77 -12.01 -36.44 5.88
N ASP A 78 -13.08 -36.65 5.12
CA ASP A 78 -13.63 -37.99 4.83
C ASP A 78 -12.65 -38.86 4.00
N VAL A 79 -11.87 -38.23 3.11
CA VAL A 79 -10.86 -38.93 2.29
C VAL A 79 -9.53 -39.06 3.02
N VAL A 80 -9.10 -37.99 3.71
CA VAL A 80 -7.85 -37.92 4.45
C VAL A 80 -8.14 -37.44 5.88
N PRO A 81 -8.42 -38.37 6.83
CA PRO A 81 -8.81 -38.02 8.20
C PRO A 81 -7.77 -37.19 8.97
N ASP A 82 -6.49 -37.39 8.66
CA ASP A 82 -5.37 -36.67 9.28
C ASP A 82 -5.05 -35.33 8.57
N SER A 83 -5.91 -34.87 7.66
CA SER A 83 -5.75 -33.56 7.02
C SER A 83 -6.38 -32.46 7.88
N GLU A 84 -5.72 -31.30 7.92
CA GLU A 84 -6.25 -30.07 8.48
C GLU A 84 -6.65 -29.12 7.34
N PRO A 85 -7.79 -29.38 6.65
CA PRO A 85 -8.20 -28.55 5.53
C PRO A 85 -8.57 -27.14 6.01
N ARG A 86 -8.17 -26.13 5.25
CA ARG A 86 -8.60 -24.74 5.43
C ARG A 86 -9.28 -24.28 4.17
N LEU A 87 -10.56 -23.93 4.27
CA LEU A 87 -11.30 -23.42 3.13
C LEU A 87 -11.33 -21.89 3.12
N THR A 88 -11.05 -21.32 1.97
CA THR A 88 -11.24 -19.90 1.68
C THR A 88 -12.24 -19.76 0.53
N PRO A 89 -13.40 -19.11 0.75
CA PRO A 89 -14.32 -18.79 -0.32
C PRO A 89 -13.66 -17.88 -1.36
N THR A 90 -13.96 -18.18 -2.61
CA THR A 90 -13.32 -17.61 -3.77
C THR A 90 -14.44 -16.97 -4.61
N GLY A 91 -14.93 -15.83 -4.14
CA GLY A 91 -16.14 -15.20 -4.68
C GLY A 91 -17.41 -15.98 -4.33
N ASP A 92 -18.45 -15.85 -5.16
CA ASP A 92 -19.76 -16.48 -4.92
C ASP A 92 -19.86 -17.91 -5.47
N THR A 93 -18.95 -18.31 -6.37
CA THR A 93 -19.05 -19.56 -7.14
C THR A 93 -17.75 -20.37 -7.15
N GLY A 94 -16.81 -20.07 -6.26
CA GLY A 94 -15.56 -20.83 -6.17
C GLY A 94 -15.13 -21.03 -4.72
N VAL A 95 -14.35 -22.07 -4.48
CA VAL A 95 -13.71 -22.33 -3.19
C VAL A 95 -12.26 -22.78 -3.39
N ARG A 96 -11.39 -22.29 -2.52
CA ARG A 96 -10.01 -22.76 -2.41
C ARG A 96 -9.88 -23.58 -1.13
N ILE A 97 -9.37 -24.80 -1.23
CA ILE A 97 -9.09 -25.68 -0.09
C ILE A 97 -7.60 -25.92 -0.02
N GLU A 98 -6.99 -25.59 1.12
CA GLU A 98 -5.59 -25.87 1.41
C GLU A 98 -5.49 -27.00 2.44
N THR A 99 -4.53 -27.92 2.26
CA THR A 99 -4.28 -29.04 3.16
C THR A 99 -2.80 -29.18 3.48
N ASN A 100 -2.47 -30.05 4.44
CA ASN A 100 -1.13 -30.60 4.57
C ASN A 100 -0.69 -31.33 3.28
N GLN A 101 0.59 -31.68 3.21
CA GLN A 101 1.17 -32.35 2.04
C GLN A 101 0.50 -33.70 1.81
N LEU A 102 -0.19 -33.83 0.68
CA LEU A 102 -0.79 -35.08 0.24
C LEU A 102 0.12 -35.77 -0.79
N THR A 103 0.08 -37.10 -0.80
CA THR A 103 0.70 -37.90 -1.86
C THR A 103 -0.11 -37.78 -3.16
N ASP A 104 0.51 -38.08 -4.31
CA ASP A 104 -0.18 -38.03 -5.61
C ASP A 104 -1.49 -38.85 -5.64
N PRO A 105 -1.55 -40.08 -5.10
CA PRO A 105 -2.80 -40.84 -5.01
C PRO A 105 -3.86 -40.14 -4.16
N GLN A 106 -3.47 -39.61 -2.99
CA GLN A 106 -4.39 -38.88 -2.11
C GLN A 106 -4.90 -37.59 -2.76
N MET A 107 -4.05 -36.87 -3.50
CA MET A 107 -4.49 -35.68 -4.24
C MET A 107 -5.52 -36.01 -5.30
N GLN A 108 -5.35 -37.13 -6.00
CA GLN A 108 -6.31 -37.58 -7.01
C GLN A 108 -7.64 -38.00 -6.35
N GLU A 109 -7.60 -38.74 -5.25
CA GLU A 109 -8.80 -39.12 -4.49
C GLU A 109 -9.56 -37.89 -3.95
N VAL A 110 -8.85 -36.92 -3.36
CA VAL A 110 -9.44 -35.67 -2.87
C VAL A 110 -10.03 -34.86 -4.03
N ARG A 111 -9.34 -34.78 -5.16
CA ARG A 111 -9.84 -34.08 -6.36
C ARG A 111 -11.16 -34.68 -6.85
N ASP A 112 -11.23 -36.01 -6.94
CA ASP A 112 -12.41 -36.71 -7.43
C ASP A 112 -13.58 -36.63 -6.43
N ALA A 113 -13.27 -36.65 -5.13
CA ALA A 113 -14.24 -36.44 -4.06
C ALA A 113 -14.79 -35.01 -4.04
N LEU A 114 -13.93 -34.00 -4.25
CA LEU A 114 -14.34 -32.59 -4.36
C LEU A 114 -15.22 -32.37 -5.59
N ALA A 115 -14.86 -32.91 -6.75
CA ALA A 115 -15.67 -32.82 -7.97
C ALA A 115 -17.07 -33.42 -7.73
N SER A 116 -17.14 -34.60 -7.13
CA SER A 116 -18.40 -35.29 -6.83
C SER A 116 -19.23 -34.56 -5.76
N GLY A 117 -18.59 -34.14 -4.67
CA GLY A 117 -19.24 -33.50 -3.53
C GLY A 117 -19.79 -32.10 -3.85
N TYR A 118 -19.11 -31.35 -4.72
CA TYR A 118 -19.61 -30.07 -5.23
C TYR A 118 -20.48 -30.20 -6.48
N SER A 119 -20.58 -31.40 -7.07
CA SER A 119 -21.33 -31.66 -8.31
C SER A 119 -20.84 -30.81 -9.49
N VAL A 120 -19.52 -30.68 -9.61
CA VAL A 120 -18.82 -29.96 -10.68
C VAL A 120 -18.02 -30.94 -11.54
N ASN A 121 -17.54 -30.51 -12.71
CA ASN A 121 -16.72 -31.39 -13.54
C ASN A 121 -15.31 -31.50 -12.94
N ALA A 122 -14.61 -32.61 -13.20
CA ALA A 122 -13.22 -32.74 -12.77
C ALA A 122 -12.30 -31.65 -13.37
N GLU A 123 -12.67 -31.08 -14.51
CA GLU A 123 -11.97 -29.95 -15.15
C GLU A 123 -12.09 -28.66 -14.34
N ASP A 124 -13.15 -28.51 -13.54
CA ASP A 124 -13.37 -27.38 -12.64
C ASP A 124 -12.59 -27.53 -11.31
N VAL A 125 -11.86 -28.65 -11.12
CA VAL A 125 -11.02 -28.90 -9.94
C VAL A 125 -9.54 -28.88 -10.33
N THR A 126 -8.88 -27.77 -10.04
CA THR A 126 -7.43 -27.61 -10.20
C THR A 126 -6.72 -27.99 -8.91
N SER A 127 -5.75 -28.91 -8.97
CA SER A 127 -4.89 -29.26 -7.84
C SER A 127 -3.48 -28.70 -8.02
N THR A 128 -2.86 -28.24 -6.94
CA THR A 128 -1.49 -27.71 -6.91
C THR A 128 -0.77 -28.26 -5.68
N PHE A 129 0.45 -28.74 -5.87
CA PHE A 129 1.31 -29.20 -4.78
C PHE A 129 2.52 -28.30 -4.63
N VAL A 130 2.81 -27.89 -3.39
CA VAL A 130 4.01 -27.15 -3.03
C VAL A 130 4.84 -27.97 -2.05
N GLY A 131 6.00 -28.43 -2.53
CA GLY A 131 6.97 -29.15 -1.72
C GLY A 131 7.67 -28.25 -0.68
N PRO A 132 8.13 -28.82 0.44
CA PRO A 132 8.73 -28.05 1.54
C PRO A 132 10.02 -27.32 1.13
N GLN A 133 10.79 -27.88 0.20
CA GLN A 133 11.98 -27.22 -0.34
C GLN A 133 11.62 -25.99 -1.18
N TRP A 134 10.54 -26.05 -1.97
CA TRP A 134 10.07 -24.92 -2.76
C TRP A 134 9.65 -23.76 -1.84
N GLY A 135 8.89 -24.06 -0.78
CA GLY A 135 8.41 -23.02 0.13
C GLY A 135 9.53 -22.30 0.87
N ALA A 136 10.51 -23.05 1.38
CA ALA A 136 11.69 -22.47 2.02
C ALA A 136 12.51 -21.59 1.04
N ASP A 137 12.71 -22.08 -0.20
CA ASP A 137 13.46 -21.35 -1.22
C ASP A 137 12.76 -20.06 -1.65
N VAL A 138 11.44 -20.10 -1.87
CA VAL A 138 10.65 -18.93 -2.27
C VAL A 138 10.60 -17.90 -1.15
N THR A 139 10.35 -18.33 0.10
CA THR A 139 10.37 -17.46 1.28
C THR A 139 11.70 -16.72 1.38
N SER A 140 12.82 -17.45 1.28
CA SER A 140 14.16 -16.90 1.36
C SER A 140 14.44 -15.88 0.24
N LYS A 141 14.03 -16.19 -1.00
CA LYS A 141 14.19 -15.27 -2.14
C LYS A 141 13.35 -14.01 -1.97
N MET A 142 12.12 -14.10 -1.51
CA MET A 142 11.23 -12.96 -1.30
C MET A 142 11.75 -12.03 -0.20
N ILE A 143 12.19 -12.57 0.93
CA ILE A 143 12.79 -11.78 2.02
C ILE A 143 14.07 -11.08 1.52
N ARG A 144 14.94 -11.80 0.80
CA ARG A 144 16.15 -11.21 0.21
C ARG A 144 15.82 -10.10 -0.78
N ALA A 145 14.83 -10.31 -1.66
CA ALA A 145 14.40 -9.31 -2.63
C ALA A 145 13.90 -8.04 -1.93
N LEU A 146 13.09 -8.17 -0.88
CA LEU A 146 12.61 -7.05 -0.08
C LEU A 146 13.76 -6.28 0.58
N VAL A 147 14.68 -6.97 1.25
CA VAL A 147 15.83 -6.34 1.92
C VAL A 147 16.73 -5.63 0.91
N ILE A 148 17.04 -6.27 -0.22
CA ILE A 148 17.85 -5.68 -1.29
C ILE A 148 17.14 -4.45 -1.87
N PHE A 149 15.84 -4.55 -2.15
CA PHE A 149 15.05 -3.43 -2.65
C PHE A 149 15.08 -2.23 -1.69
N VAL A 150 14.80 -2.45 -0.41
CA VAL A 150 14.81 -1.39 0.61
C VAL A 150 16.21 -0.79 0.75
N ALA A 151 17.27 -1.61 0.74
CA ALA A 151 18.65 -1.12 0.79
C ALA A 151 18.99 -0.24 -0.43
N ILE A 152 18.67 -0.69 -1.64
CA ILE A 152 18.89 0.08 -2.88
C ILE A 152 18.07 1.37 -2.85
N ALA A 153 16.80 1.30 -2.46
CA ALA A 153 15.94 2.48 -2.35
C ALA A 153 16.54 3.50 -1.38
N MET A 154 17.00 3.07 -0.20
CA MET A 154 17.66 3.96 0.77
C MET A 154 18.91 4.62 0.17
N ILE A 155 19.76 3.85 -0.53
CA ILE A 155 20.97 4.37 -1.18
C ILE A 155 20.61 5.40 -2.26
N VAL A 156 19.67 5.06 -3.15
CA VAL A 156 19.22 5.96 -4.23
C VAL A 156 18.67 7.26 -3.65
N MET A 157 17.83 7.18 -2.61
CA MET A 157 17.23 8.35 -1.97
C MET A 157 18.26 9.20 -1.22
N ALA A 158 19.28 8.57 -0.62
CA ALA A 158 20.39 9.28 0.01
C ALA A 158 21.22 10.04 -1.04
N LEU A 159 21.58 9.39 -2.15
CA LEU A 159 22.37 9.98 -3.23
C LEU A 159 21.61 11.08 -3.99
N TYR A 160 20.32 10.87 -4.25
CA TYR A 160 19.49 11.77 -5.04
C TYR A 160 19.20 13.09 -4.31
N PHE A 161 18.70 13.03 -3.07
CA PHE A 161 18.26 14.24 -2.35
C PHE A 161 19.40 15.04 -1.72
N ARG A 162 20.57 14.43 -1.51
CA ARG A 162 21.76 15.05 -0.90
C ARG A 162 21.52 15.73 0.46
N THR A 163 20.32 15.56 1.04
CA THR A 163 19.87 16.16 2.29
C THR A 163 19.32 15.03 3.14
N TRP A 164 20.03 14.68 4.22
CA TRP A 164 19.71 13.49 5.01
C TRP A 164 18.26 13.50 5.54
N LYS A 165 17.71 14.68 5.88
CA LYS A 165 16.33 14.83 6.37
C LYS A 165 15.27 14.57 5.31
N MET A 166 15.55 14.92 4.04
CA MET A 166 14.64 14.58 2.94
C MET A 166 14.65 13.07 2.71
N SER A 167 15.84 12.46 2.64
CA SER A 167 15.97 11.02 2.47
C SER A 167 15.29 10.26 3.62
N LEU A 168 15.50 10.70 4.87
CA LEU A 168 14.85 10.08 6.04
C LEU A 168 13.33 10.18 5.98
N ALA A 169 12.76 11.35 5.69
CA ALA A 169 11.31 11.53 5.62
C ALA A 169 10.68 10.67 4.50
N ALA A 170 11.36 10.57 3.36
CA ALA A 170 10.92 9.74 2.25
C ALA A 170 11.01 8.24 2.55
N ILE A 171 12.10 7.78 3.18
CA ILE A 171 12.27 6.40 3.61
C ILE A 171 11.21 6.02 4.65
N ILE A 172 10.94 6.88 5.63
CA ILE A 172 9.88 6.64 6.62
C ILE A 172 8.52 6.55 5.92
N GLY A 173 8.23 7.43 4.96
CA GLY A 173 7.02 7.33 4.14
C GLY A 173 6.88 5.97 3.45
N LEU A 174 7.97 5.43 2.89
CA LEU A 174 7.99 4.11 2.25
C LEU A 174 7.70 2.98 3.25
N PHE A 175 8.31 3.01 4.43
CA PHE A 175 8.04 2.04 5.49
C PHE A 175 6.60 2.10 5.98
N VAL A 176 6.02 3.30 6.08
CA VAL A 176 4.62 3.48 6.45
C VAL A 176 3.70 2.81 5.42
N VAL A 177 3.99 2.91 4.12
CA VAL A 177 3.24 2.20 3.07
C VAL A 177 3.29 0.69 3.29
N MET A 178 4.50 0.16 3.47
CA MET A 178 4.72 -1.27 3.67
C MET A 178 3.99 -1.79 4.91
N ILE A 179 4.19 -1.14 6.06
CA ILE A 179 3.63 -1.56 7.34
C ILE A 179 2.11 -1.50 7.31
N ILE A 180 1.51 -0.41 6.81
CA ILE A 180 0.06 -0.28 6.77
C ILE A 180 -0.53 -1.31 5.81
N THR A 181 0.07 -1.53 4.65
CA THR A 181 -0.41 -2.53 3.68
C THR A 181 -0.36 -3.94 4.27
N MET A 182 0.74 -4.32 4.92
CA MET A 182 0.85 -5.61 5.62
C MET A 182 -0.13 -5.71 6.79
N GLY A 183 -0.31 -4.65 7.57
CA GLY A 183 -1.28 -4.61 8.66
C GLY A 183 -2.71 -4.83 8.18
N ILE A 184 -3.09 -4.28 7.02
CA ILE A 184 -4.40 -4.53 6.41
C ILE A 184 -4.54 -6.02 6.10
N TYR A 185 -3.54 -6.67 5.49
CA TYR A 185 -3.56 -8.12 5.24
C TYR A 185 -3.76 -8.95 6.51
N SER A 186 -3.09 -8.57 7.60
CA SER A 186 -3.25 -9.25 8.88
C SER A 186 -4.63 -9.05 9.51
N VAL A 187 -5.18 -7.83 9.46
CA VAL A 187 -6.52 -7.52 10.01
C VAL A 187 -7.63 -8.22 9.22
N THR A 188 -7.55 -8.24 7.90
CA THR A 188 -8.59 -8.83 7.05
C THR A 188 -8.47 -10.35 6.92
N GLY A 189 -7.34 -10.93 7.33
CA GLY A 189 -7.05 -12.35 7.14
C GLY A 189 -6.76 -12.72 5.68
N PHE A 190 -6.48 -11.73 4.82
CA PHE A 190 -6.11 -12.00 3.44
C PHE A 190 -4.83 -12.81 3.36
N GLU A 191 -4.83 -13.74 2.41
CA GLU A 191 -3.72 -14.64 2.19
C GLU A 191 -2.49 -13.87 1.69
N VAL A 192 -1.36 -14.03 2.37
CA VAL A 192 -0.06 -13.55 1.90
C VAL A 192 0.53 -14.63 1.03
N THR A 193 0.46 -14.42 -0.29
CA THR A 193 1.04 -15.28 -1.34
C THR A 193 2.30 -14.64 -1.93
N PRO A 194 3.16 -15.38 -2.64
CA PRO A 194 4.28 -14.81 -3.40
C PRO A 194 3.83 -13.71 -4.36
N GLU A 195 2.67 -13.91 -4.99
CA GLU A 195 1.96 -12.96 -5.82
C GLU A 195 1.68 -11.65 -5.07
N ALA A 196 1.16 -11.73 -3.84
CA ALA A 196 0.94 -10.54 -3.01
C ALA A 196 2.25 -9.81 -2.68
N ILE A 197 3.36 -10.54 -2.45
CA ILE A 197 4.67 -9.92 -2.21
C ILE A 197 5.18 -9.19 -3.45
N ILE A 198 4.99 -9.76 -4.64
CA ILE A 198 5.31 -9.07 -5.91
C ILE A 198 4.53 -7.75 -5.97
N GLY A 199 3.23 -7.78 -5.67
CA GLY A 199 2.41 -6.57 -5.61
C GLY A 199 2.91 -5.55 -4.58
N PHE A 200 3.34 -5.98 -3.38
CA PHE A 200 3.95 -5.08 -2.40
C PHE A 200 5.21 -4.39 -2.97
N LEU A 201 6.13 -5.14 -3.58
CA LEU A 201 7.36 -4.58 -4.18
C LEU A 201 7.04 -3.59 -5.31
N THR A 202 6.04 -3.90 -6.13
CA THR A 202 5.56 -3.01 -7.19
C THR A 202 4.98 -1.72 -6.62
N VAL A 203 4.15 -1.78 -5.58
CA VAL A 203 3.60 -0.61 -4.89
C VAL A 203 4.71 0.26 -4.31
N LEU A 204 5.72 -0.34 -3.69
CA LEU A 204 6.85 0.40 -3.15
C LEU A 204 7.59 1.16 -4.27
N SER A 205 7.74 0.56 -5.45
CA SER A 205 8.33 1.22 -6.62
C SER A 205 7.49 2.43 -7.09
N PHE A 206 6.16 2.29 -7.14
CA PHE A 206 5.25 3.40 -7.44
C PHE A 206 5.31 4.51 -6.38
N SER A 207 5.33 4.15 -5.09
CA SER A 207 5.46 5.09 -3.98
C SER A 207 6.76 5.88 -4.03
N LEU A 208 7.87 5.22 -4.38
CA LEU A 208 9.16 5.88 -4.60
C LEU A 208 9.09 6.93 -5.71
N TYR A 209 8.52 6.59 -6.87
CA TYR A 209 8.40 7.53 -7.98
C TYR A 209 7.60 8.78 -7.60
N ASP A 210 6.45 8.61 -6.94
CA ASP A 210 5.64 9.74 -6.48
C ASP A 210 6.38 10.59 -5.43
N THR A 211 7.04 9.93 -4.48
CA THR A 211 7.85 10.60 -3.45
C THR A 211 8.96 11.43 -4.06
N VAL A 212 9.66 10.92 -5.09
CA VAL A 212 10.73 11.67 -5.77
C VAL A 212 10.22 12.98 -6.35
N VAL A 213 9.09 12.94 -7.06
CA VAL A 213 8.55 14.13 -7.74
C VAL A 213 8.04 15.16 -6.73
N VAL A 214 7.32 14.72 -5.71
CA VAL A 214 6.83 15.62 -4.64
C VAL A 214 8.00 16.27 -3.92
N PHE A 215 9.03 15.51 -3.57
CA PHE A 215 10.19 16.03 -2.86
C PHE A 215 11.09 16.89 -3.74
N ASP A 216 11.16 16.64 -5.04
CA ASP A 216 11.88 17.52 -5.97
C ASP A 216 11.19 18.89 -6.04
N LYS A 217 9.85 18.93 -6.08
CA LYS A 217 9.11 20.20 -6.00
C LYS A 217 9.26 20.90 -4.66
N ILE A 218 9.26 20.15 -3.56
CA ILE A 218 9.56 20.70 -2.23
C ILE A 218 10.97 21.30 -2.21
N ARG A 219 11.97 20.60 -2.78
CA ARG A 219 13.35 21.07 -2.88
C ARG A 219 13.44 22.32 -3.73
N GLU A 220 12.78 22.37 -4.88
CA GLU A 220 12.74 23.56 -5.74
C GLU A 220 12.20 24.78 -4.96
N ASN A 221 11.10 24.60 -4.23
CA ASN A 221 10.49 25.69 -3.46
C ASN A 221 11.30 26.09 -2.22
N THR A 222 11.99 25.15 -1.59
CA THR A 222 12.78 25.40 -0.38
C THR A 222 14.25 25.73 -0.67
N THR A 223 14.70 25.62 -1.91
CA THR A 223 16.02 26.09 -2.33
C THR A 223 16.09 27.60 -2.14
N ARG A 224 17.15 28.05 -1.44
CA ARG A 224 17.32 29.47 -1.06
C ARG A 224 16.11 30.04 -0.31
N PHE A 225 15.47 29.24 0.56
CA PHE A 225 14.35 29.70 1.38
C PHE A 225 14.70 30.94 2.24
N GLN A 226 15.98 31.10 2.61
CA GLN A 226 16.48 32.27 3.33
C GLN A 226 16.36 33.58 2.55
N ASP A 227 16.27 33.54 1.22
CA ASP A 227 16.08 34.74 0.40
C ASP A 227 14.59 35.13 0.31
N LYS A 228 13.70 34.18 0.65
CA LYS A 228 12.25 34.38 0.60
C LYS A 228 11.76 34.95 1.93
N ARG A 229 11.25 36.18 1.88
CA ARG A 229 10.77 36.95 3.06
C ARG A 229 9.24 37.02 3.18
N ASN A 230 8.52 36.48 2.20
CA ASN A 230 7.06 36.50 2.13
C ASN A 230 6.41 35.17 2.56
N LEU A 231 7.15 34.06 2.51
CA LEU A 231 6.66 32.70 2.80
C LEU A 231 7.53 32.01 3.85
N LYS A 232 6.91 31.43 4.86
CA LYS A 232 7.59 30.57 5.84
C LYS A 232 8.12 29.30 5.17
N PHE A 233 9.17 28.71 5.73
CA PHE A 233 9.68 27.41 5.26
C PHE A 233 8.57 26.34 5.19
N SER A 234 7.77 26.21 6.24
CA SER A 234 6.63 25.29 6.29
C SER A 234 5.59 25.53 5.17
N GLU A 235 5.37 26.79 4.79
CA GLU A 235 4.49 27.17 3.68
C GLU A 235 5.10 26.85 2.32
N LEU A 236 6.43 26.98 2.16
CA LEU A 236 7.15 26.56 0.95
C LEU A 236 7.08 25.05 0.73
N VAL A 237 7.19 24.26 1.81
CA VAL A 237 6.96 22.81 1.74
C VAL A 237 5.52 22.53 1.35
N ASN A 238 4.54 23.16 1.99
CA ASN A 238 3.12 22.98 1.68
C ASN A 238 2.80 23.35 0.22
N LEU A 239 3.41 24.41 -0.29
CA LEU A 239 3.30 24.84 -1.68
C LEU A 239 3.81 23.75 -2.64
N GLY A 240 4.97 23.15 -2.35
CA GLY A 240 5.53 22.08 -3.17
C GLY A 240 4.63 20.84 -3.26
N VAL A 241 4.01 20.47 -2.13
CA VAL A 241 3.03 19.37 -2.08
C VAL A 241 1.78 19.71 -2.88
N ASN A 242 1.23 20.92 -2.73
CA ASN A 242 0.02 21.31 -3.46
C ASN A 242 0.25 21.37 -4.98
N GLN A 243 1.39 21.88 -5.43
CA GLN A 243 1.76 21.92 -6.85
C GLN A 243 1.86 20.53 -7.50
N THR A 244 2.10 19.49 -6.71
CA THR A 244 2.22 18.10 -7.18
C THR A 244 0.99 17.25 -6.89
N THR A 245 0.09 17.71 -6.02
CA THR A 245 -1.08 16.94 -5.56
C THR A 245 -1.97 16.47 -6.71
N VAL A 246 -2.31 17.34 -7.66
CA VAL A 246 -3.16 16.96 -8.81
C VAL A 246 -2.48 15.89 -9.65
N ARG A 247 -1.16 16.00 -9.86
CA ARG A 247 -0.39 14.98 -10.58
C ARG A 247 -0.38 13.66 -9.82
N SER A 248 -0.09 13.66 -8.52
CA SER A 248 -0.07 12.46 -7.68
C SER A 248 -1.43 11.76 -7.64
N ILE A 249 -2.52 12.52 -7.51
CA ILE A 249 -3.88 11.99 -7.59
C ILE A 249 -4.14 11.38 -8.96
N ASN A 250 -3.82 12.09 -10.05
CA ASN A 250 -4.05 11.58 -11.41
C ASN A 250 -3.28 10.29 -11.68
N THR A 251 -1.99 10.24 -11.34
CA THR A 251 -1.19 9.02 -11.50
C THR A 251 -1.77 7.87 -10.67
N SER A 252 -2.15 8.14 -9.40
CA SER A 252 -2.73 7.12 -8.54
C SER A 252 -4.08 6.60 -9.06
N VAL A 253 -4.95 7.48 -9.55
CA VAL A 253 -6.26 7.10 -10.12
C VAL A 253 -6.07 6.29 -11.41
N VAL A 254 -5.17 6.73 -12.30
CA VAL A 254 -4.88 6.01 -13.56
C VAL A 254 -4.28 4.63 -13.28
N SER A 255 -3.50 4.47 -12.21
CA SER A 255 -3.00 3.16 -11.77
C SER A 255 -4.08 2.31 -11.12
N VAL A 256 -4.84 2.86 -10.16
CA VAL A 256 -5.81 2.12 -9.36
C VAL A 256 -7.00 1.64 -10.20
N LEU A 257 -7.46 2.40 -11.19
CA LEU A 257 -8.67 2.04 -11.94
C LEU A 257 -8.54 0.70 -12.70
N PRO A 258 -7.50 0.43 -13.50
CA PRO A 258 -7.31 -0.88 -14.12
C PRO A 258 -7.12 -2.00 -13.09
N ILE A 259 -6.35 -1.75 -12.03
CA ILE A 259 -6.12 -2.72 -10.96
C ILE A 259 -7.44 -3.08 -10.26
N ALA A 260 -8.27 -2.08 -9.97
CA ALA A 260 -9.59 -2.26 -9.41
C ALA A 260 -10.49 -3.05 -10.38
N SER A 261 -10.48 -2.72 -11.67
CA SER A 261 -11.23 -3.49 -12.67
C SER A 261 -10.82 -4.96 -12.66
N ILE A 262 -9.53 -5.28 -12.66
CA ILE A 262 -9.04 -6.67 -12.59
C ILE A 262 -9.44 -7.31 -11.26
N LEU A 263 -9.32 -6.60 -10.14
CA LEU A 263 -9.69 -7.11 -8.83
C LEU A 263 -11.18 -7.45 -8.75
N PHE A 264 -12.06 -6.51 -9.12
CA PHE A 264 -13.50 -6.72 -9.02
C PHE A 264 -14.02 -7.69 -10.08
N ILE A 265 -13.60 -7.57 -11.34
CA ILE A 265 -13.95 -8.55 -12.38
C ILE A 265 -13.40 -9.92 -12.00
N GLY A 266 -12.17 -9.99 -11.49
CA GLY A 266 -11.56 -11.23 -10.99
C GLY A 266 -12.43 -11.89 -9.93
N VAL A 267 -12.71 -11.17 -8.85
CA VAL A 267 -13.51 -11.68 -7.72
C VAL A 267 -14.94 -12.06 -8.12
N PHE A 268 -15.60 -11.28 -8.99
CA PHE A 268 -17.01 -11.49 -9.34
C PHE A 268 -17.25 -12.38 -10.57
N LEU A 269 -16.30 -12.49 -11.51
CA LEU A 269 -16.50 -13.19 -12.79
C LEU A 269 -15.51 -14.33 -13.02
N LEU A 270 -14.28 -14.24 -12.51
CA LEU A 270 -13.22 -15.23 -12.78
C LEU A 270 -12.92 -16.13 -11.57
N GLY A 271 -13.46 -15.80 -10.40
CA GLY A 271 -13.06 -16.42 -9.14
C GLY A 271 -11.67 -15.96 -8.68
N ALA A 272 -11.13 -16.65 -7.69
CA ALA A 272 -9.89 -16.34 -7.03
C ALA A 272 -8.77 -17.13 -7.67
N GLY A 273 -7.67 -16.45 -7.82
CA GLY A 273 -6.49 -16.97 -8.48
C GLY A 273 -5.39 -15.94 -8.38
N THR A 274 -4.26 -16.24 -9.02
CA THR A 274 -3.06 -15.42 -8.95
C THR A 274 -3.30 -13.95 -9.32
N LEU A 275 -4.15 -13.67 -10.31
CA LEU A 275 -4.49 -12.31 -10.73
C LEU A 275 -5.22 -11.51 -9.63
N VAL A 276 -6.10 -12.15 -8.86
CA VAL A 276 -6.81 -11.51 -7.75
C VAL A 276 -5.83 -11.17 -6.62
N ASP A 277 -4.91 -12.07 -6.30
CA ASP A 277 -3.95 -11.90 -5.21
C ASP A 277 -2.95 -10.75 -5.50
N ILE A 278 -2.43 -10.68 -6.74
CA ILE A 278 -1.61 -9.54 -7.17
C ILE A 278 -2.44 -8.25 -7.21
N SER A 279 -3.66 -8.29 -7.73
CA SER A 279 -4.48 -7.08 -7.87
C SER A 279 -4.91 -6.51 -6.52
N LEU A 280 -5.18 -7.36 -5.53
CA LEU A 280 -5.55 -6.95 -4.17
C LEU A 280 -4.40 -6.21 -3.47
N SER A 281 -3.18 -6.77 -3.53
CA SER A 281 -1.98 -6.15 -2.95
C SER A 281 -1.67 -4.81 -3.62
N LEU A 282 -1.74 -4.76 -4.95
CA LEU A 282 -1.58 -3.54 -5.73
C LEU A 282 -2.66 -2.49 -5.41
N PHE A 283 -3.92 -2.91 -5.28
CA PHE A 283 -5.05 -2.00 -5.02
C PHE A 283 -4.90 -1.32 -3.65
N ILE A 284 -4.75 -2.13 -2.59
CA ILE A 284 -4.58 -1.62 -1.22
C ILE A 284 -3.32 -0.76 -1.14
N GLY A 285 -2.20 -1.30 -1.63
CA GLY A 285 -0.92 -0.63 -1.52
C GLY A 285 -0.87 0.68 -2.30
N THR A 286 -1.48 0.78 -3.49
CA THR A 286 -1.47 2.03 -4.27
C THR A 286 -2.30 3.12 -3.57
N ILE A 287 -3.42 2.77 -2.93
CA ILE A 287 -4.22 3.72 -2.14
C ILE A 287 -3.41 4.24 -0.95
N VAL A 288 -2.74 3.34 -0.22
CA VAL A 288 -1.89 3.70 0.91
C VAL A 288 -0.69 4.55 0.45
N ALA A 289 -0.08 4.20 -0.69
CA ALA A 289 1.04 4.93 -1.29
C ALA A 289 0.65 6.37 -1.65
N ALA A 290 -0.51 6.55 -2.30
CA ALA A 290 -1.02 7.87 -2.68
C ALA A 290 -1.22 8.78 -1.46
N ALA A 291 -1.65 8.22 -0.31
CA ALA A 291 -1.80 8.97 0.92
C ALA A 291 -0.45 9.22 1.64
N SER A 292 0.46 8.25 1.64
CA SER A 292 1.70 8.33 2.43
C SER A 292 2.58 9.52 2.06
N THR A 293 2.81 9.77 0.76
CA THR A 293 3.68 10.87 0.32
C THR A 293 3.13 12.24 0.78
N LEU A 294 1.82 12.44 0.59
CA LEU A 294 1.15 13.73 0.80
C LEU A 294 0.91 14.02 2.29
N PHE A 295 0.48 13.02 3.05
CA PHE A 295 0.05 13.18 4.44
C PHE A 295 1.11 12.78 5.47
N VAL A 296 2.13 12.01 5.09
CA VAL A 296 3.14 11.49 6.01
C VAL A 296 4.53 12.01 5.67
N ALA A 297 5.07 11.68 4.50
CA ALA A 297 6.45 12.01 4.16
C ALA A 297 6.70 13.53 4.12
N SER A 298 5.82 14.28 3.46
CA SER A 298 6.00 15.72 3.29
C SER A 298 5.84 16.52 4.61
N PRO A 299 4.79 16.27 5.43
CA PRO A 299 4.67 16.91 6.74
C PRO A 299 5.79 16.51 7.72
N LEU A 300 6.25 15.25 7.65
CA LEU A 300 7.40 14.78 8.43
C LEU A 300 8.68 15.55 8.08
N TYR A 301 8.94 15.76 6.79
CA TYR A 301 10.09 16.56 6.35
C TYR A 301 10.07 17.97 6.93
N ALA A 302 8.90 18.64 6.91
CA ALA A 302 8.74 19.96 7.49
C ALA A 302 9.06 19.96 9.00
N LEU A 303 8.55 18.98 9.76
CA LEU A 303 8.84 18.87 11.20
C LEU A 303 10.30 18.59 11.51
N LEU A 304 10.98 17.76 10.71
CA LEU A 304 12.41 17.47 10.89
C LEU A 304 13.29 18.72 10.70
N ARG A 305 12.83 19.70 9.89
CA ARG A 305 13.54 20.96 9.65
C ARG A 305 13.08 22.13 10.51
N ALA A 306 11.89 22.07 11.11
CA ALA A 306 11.32 23.14 11.93
C ALA A 306 12.23 23.57 13.11
N ASN A 307 13.08 22.66 13.62
CA ASN A 307 13.99 22.95 14.72
C ASN A 307 15.35 23.55 14.29
N GLU A 308 15.61 23.72 12.99
CA GLU A 308 16.86 24.32 12.53
C GLU A 308 16.91 25.83 12.82
N PRO A 309 18.04 26.36 13.32
CA PRO A 309 18.17 27.80 13.61
C PRO A 309 17.85 28.67 12.40
N ALA A 310 18.38 28.31 11.23
CA ALA A 310 18.14 29.01 9.97
C ALA A 310 16.65 29.01 9.54
N VAL A 311 15.90 27.95 9.86
CA VAL A 311 14.47 27.86 9.56
C VAL A 311 13.68 28.73 10.54
N LYS A 312 13.99 28.67 11.84
CA LYS A 312 13.34 29.51 12.85
C LYS A 312 13.53 30.99 12.59
N GLU A 313 14.77 31.41 12.35
CA GLU A 313 15.10 32.81 12.04
C GLU A 313 14.36 33.31 10.81
N GLN A 314 14.29 32.49 9.76
CA GLN A 314 13.55 32.82 8.54
C GLN A 314 12.05 32.94 8.82
N GLU A 315 11.43 31.96 9.49
CA GLU A 315 9.99 31.99 9.78
C GLU A 315 9.61 33.14 10.72
N GLU A 316 10.46 33.49 11.68
CA GLU A 316 10.28 34.66 12.55
C GLU A 316 10.39 35.97 11.76
N ALA A 317 11.38 36.11 10.87
CA ALA A 317 11.52 37.28 10.02
C ALA A 317 10.29 37.47 9.11
N VAL A 318 9.74 36.39 8.54
CA VAL A 318 8.49 36.46 7.76
C VAL A 318 7.32 36.88 8.65
N ARG A 319 7.20 36.32 9.85
CA ARG A 319 6.14 36.68 10.81
C ARG A 319 6.20 38.16 11.18
N GLU A 320 7.38 38.70 11.49
CA GLU A 320 7.56 40.12 11.80
C GLU A 320 7.19 41.02 10.63
N LEU A 321 7.56 40.66 9.40
CA LEU A 321 7.19 41.41 8.21
C LEU A 321 5.67 41.43 7.99
N ARG A 322 4.97 40.31 8.22
CA ARG A 322 3.50 40.25 8.14
C ARG A 322 2.83 41.13 9.19
N LEU A 323 3.32 41.06 10.44
CA LEU A 323 2.83 41.93 11.52
C LEU A 323 3.02 43.42 11.20
N ARG A 324 4.17 43.80 10.60
CA ARG A 324 4.42 45.18 10.16
C ARG A 324 3.48 45.63 9.03
N ASN A 325 3.12 44.71 8.14
CA ASN A 325 2.23 44.98 7.01
C ASN A 325 0.74 44.84 7.36
N GLY A 326 0.39 44.48 8.59
CA GLY A 326 -0.99 44.26 9.03
C GLY A 326 -1.67 43.04 8.36
N SER A 327 -0.89 42.13 7.78
CA SER A 327 -1.44 40.93 7.13
C SER A 327 -1.62 39.78 8.13
N GLU A 328 -2.71 39.03 7.98
CA GLU A 328 -2.95 37.84 8.81
C GLU A 328 -1.88 36.78 8.56
N ASP A 329 -1.52 36.05 9.62
CA ASP A 329 -0.54 34.96 9.55
C ASP A 329 -1.18 33.65 9.05
N VAL A 330 -1.81 33.74 7.87
CA VAL A 330 -2.48 32.62 7.21
C VAL A 330 -1.62 32.16 6.03
N PRO A 331 -1.50 30.84 5.78
CA PRO A 331 -0.79 30.32 4.61
C PRO A 331 -1.36 30.94 3.33
N PRO A 332 -0.54 31.57 2.48
CA PRO A 332 -1.06 32.23 1.29
C PRO A 332 -1.58 31.21 0.28
N VAL A 333 -2.68 31.59 -0.38
CA VAL A 333 -3.24 30.85 -1.51
C VAL A 333 -2.31 31.06 -2.72
N ILE A 334 -2.09 30.02 -3.52
CA ILE A 334 -1.03 29.95 -4.55
C ILE A 334 -1.18 31.07 -5.59
N HIS A 335 -2.38 31.64 -5.75
CA HIS A 335 -2.69 32.82 -6.57
C HIS A 335 -3.48 33.90 -5.82
N ALA A 336 -3.25 34.09 -4.51
CA ALA A 336 -3.71 35.34 -3.88
C ALA A 336 -3.01 36.50 -4.61
N GLU A 337 -3.81 37.27 -5.34
CA GLU A 337 -3.43 38.27 -6.35
C GLU A 337 -2.13 39.02 -6.02
N VAL A 338 -1.23 39.05 -7.01
CA VAL A 338 -0.32 40.18 -7.24
C VAL A 338 -1.15 41.35 -7.73
#